data_AF-A0A7S1KWF4-F1
#
_entry.id   AF-A0A7S1KWF4-F1
#
_cell.length_a   1.000
_cell.length_b   1.000
_cell.length_c   1.000
_cell.angle_alpha   90.00
_cell.angle_beta   90.00
_cell.angle_gamma   90.00
#
_symmetry.space_group_name_H-M   'P 1'
#
loop_
_entity.id
_entity.type
_entity.pdbx_description
1 polymer ?
#
loop_
_entity_poly.entity_id
_entity_poly.type
_entity_poly.pdbx_seq_one_letter_code
_entity_poly.pdbx_strand_id
1 'polypeptide(L)'
;GYSTAQLHGDHGEEDEEALLRIRRKAKEVADRQQTKRNLEDLGTDEYDAALQAVARQIRELRVVLEQQEAKDREREWIAHQATGELDDSRLVDGVTGEKLIYRRRMEPDVPMGHQQKKPKRLSFVMDVSASMYRFNGEDGRLDRMTQAVAMIMESLEGFDHKYQWNIVGHSGNGPEISFVEFGQAPRGRVQRAQVMAQMISASAIAASGDSTIEAIEAAVKRVASQEADDYLVFVVSDANLGGYGITPEMLRRSLTSDAKVTACAIFIAERDAAEMLTTALPAGRGHVCLDVERLPIILKEVFARSAVSS
;
A
#
# COMPACT_ATOMS: atom_id res chain seq x y z
N GLY A 1 27.75 50.30 15.64
CA GLY A 1 29.12 50.52 15.18
C GLY A 1 30.03 49.70 16.07
N TYR A 2 30.96 48.96 15.49
CA TYR A 2 31.89 48.14 16.27
C TYR A 2 32.87 49.04 17.05
N SER A 3 33.16 48.65 18.29
CA SER A 3 34.12 49.34 19.16
C SER A 3 35.55 49.21 18.61
N THR A 4 36.43 50.18 18.87
CA THR A 4 37.86 50.15 18.52
C THR A 4 38.59 48.92 19.06
N ALA A 5 38.12 48.33 20.16
CA ALA A 5 38.64 47.06 20.71
C ALA A 5 38.31 45.84 19.82
N GLN A 6 37.12 45.81 19.20
CA GLN A 6 36.69 44.72 18.31
C GLN A 6 37.46 44.72 16.98
N LEU A 7 38.11 45.83 16.62
CA LEU A 7 38.95 45.96 15.42
C LEU A 7 40.41 45.56 15.66
N HIS A 8 40.83 45.32 16.91
CA HIS A 8 42.22 44.94 17.27
C HIS A 8 42.38 43.47 17.71
N GLY A 9 41.31 42.67 17.64
CA GLY A 9 41.38 41.23 17.92
C GLY A 9 41.56 40.85 19.39
N ASP A 10 41.33 41.80 20.31
CA ASP A 10 41.38 41.53 21.75
C ASP A 10 39.98 41.13 22.21
N HIS A 11 39.69 39.82 22.13
CA HIS A 11 38.47 39.23 22.61
C HIS A 11 38.61 39.03 24.12
N GLY A 12 37.79 39.71 24.93
CA GLY A 12 37.75 39.46 26.36
C GLY A 12 37.36 38.00 26.64
N GLU A 13 37.73 37.46 27.80
CA GLU A 13 37.46 36.05 28.18
C GLU A 13 35.98 35.66 27.97
N GLU A 14 35.04 36.60 28.17
CA GLU A 14 33.60 36.40 27.90
C GLU A 14 33.25 36.21 26.41
N ASP A 15 33.98 36.85 25.49
CA ASP A 15 33.79 36.71 24.04
C ASP A 15 34.36 35.37 23.54
N GLU A 16 35.49 34.92 24.09
CA GLU A 16 36.05 33.59 23.81
C GLU A 16 35.15 32.46 24.31
N GLU A 17 34.59 32.57 25.51
CA GLU A 17 33.61 31.61 26.03
C GLU A 17 32.33 31.57 25.19
N ALA A 18 31.85 32.73 24.73
CA ALA A 18 30.69 32.82 23.83
C ALA A 18 30.97 32.13 22.48
N LEU A 19 32.14 32.34 21.89
CA LEU A 19 32.57 31.70 20.64
C LEU A 19 32.73 30.18 20.79
N LEU A 20 33.28 29.71 21.91
CA LEU A 20 33.40 28.29 22.24
C LEU A 20 32.02 27.64 22.38
N ARG A 21 31.06 28.33 23.00
CA ARG A 21 29.68 27.84 23.16
C ARG A 21 28.95 27.76 21.83
N ILE A 22 29.17 28.71 20.93
CA ILE A 22 28.64 28.68 19.56
C ILE A 22 29.26 27.52 18.76
N ARG A 23 30.58 27.35 18.79
CA ARG A 23 31.27 26.23 18.12
C ARG A 23 30.82 24.87 18.64
N ARG A 24 30.65 24.72 19.95
CA ARG A 24 30.15 23.48 20.57
C ARG A 24 28.72 23.18 20.14
N LYS A 25 27.83 24.18 20.15
CA LYS A 25 26.46 24.01 19.65
C LYS A 25 26.43 23.68 18.16
N ALA A 26 27.26 24.33 17.35
CA ALA A 26 27.38 24.04 15.92
C ALA A 26 27.87 22.61 15.67
N LYS A 27 28.85 22.14 16.45
CA LYS A 27 29.34 20.76 16.41
C LYS A 27 28.29 19.75 16.87
N GLU A 28 27.58 20.00 17.97
CA GLU A 28 26.47 19.14 18.44
C GLU A 28 25.32 19.07 17.42
N VAL A 29 25.02 20.18 16.72
CA VAL A 29 24.02 20.19 15.63
C VAL A 29 24.52 19.44 14.40
N ALA A 30 25.80 19.60 14.02
CA ALA A 30 26.41 18.87 12.92
C ALA A 30 26.48 17.37 13.20
N ASP A 31 26.90 16.96 14.41
CA ASP A 31 26.96 15.56 14.85
C ASP A 31 25.56 14.94 14.88
N ARG A 32 24.53 15.68 15.33
CA ARG A 32 23.14 15.22 15.24
C ARG A 32 22.64 15.08 13.81
N GLN A 33 22.98 16.02 12.93
CA GLN A 33 22.61 15.94 11.51
C GLN A 33 23.34 14.78 10.80
N GLN A 34 24.59 14.54 11.14
CA GLN A 34 25.37 13.45 10.60
C GLN A 34 24.92 12.09 11.14
N THR A 35 24.56 12.02 12.42
CA THR A 35 23.92 10.82 13.00
C THR A 35 22.57 10.55 12.35
N LYS A 36 21.78 11.61 12.10
CA LYS A 36 20.50 11.49 11.38
C LYS A 36 20.69 11.03 9.94
N ARG A 37 21.69 11.56 9.22
CA ARG A 37 22.05 11.09 7.86
C ARG A 37 22.55 9.66 7.84
N ASN A 38 23.40 9.28 8.79
CA ASN A 38 23.87 7.90 8.93
C ASN A 38 22.71 6.94 9.25
N LEU A 39 21.73 7.37 10.05
CA LEU A 39 20.48 6.64 10.29
C LEU A 39 19.56 6.61 9.05
N GLU A 40 19.60 7.64 8.21
CA GLU A 40 18.90 7.69 6.91
C GLU A 40 19.52 6.74 5.89
N ASP A 41 20.84 6.50 5.97
CA ASP A 41 21.55 5.51 5.16
C ASP A 41 21.37 4.07 5.72
N LEU A 42 21.17 3.92 7.03
CA LEU A 42 21.13 2.61 7.73
C LEU A 42 19.89 1.74 7.47
N GLY A 43 18.97 2.15 6.60
CA GLY A 43 17.80 1.34 6.19
C GLY A 43 17.68 1.20 4.68
N THR A 44 18.65 1.72 3.92
CA THR A 44 18.55 1.70 2.46
C THR A 44 18.99 0.38 1.83
N ASP A 45 19.85 -0.37 2.51
CA ASP A 45 20.39 -1.62 1.99
C ASP A 45 19.35 -2.74 2.07
N GLU A 46 18.63 -2.84 3.18
CA GLU A 46 17.50 -3.75 3.34
C GLU A 46 16.38 -3.42 2.35
N TYR A 47 16.13 -2.13 2.14
CA TYR A 47 15.16 -1.65 1.16
C TYR A 47 15.56 -2.05 -0.26
N ASP A 48 16.83 -1.85 -0.64
CA ASP A 48 17.33 -2.24 -1.95
C ASP A 48 17.30 -3.74 -2.18
N ALA A 49 17.65 -4.54 -1.17
CA ALA A 49 17.57 -5.99 -1.24
C ALA A 49 16.12 -6.44 -1.49
N ALA A 50 15.16 -5.87 -0.76
CA ALA A 50 13.74 -6.13 -0.97
C ALA A 50 13.28 -5.70 -2.37
N LEU A 51 13.69 -4.51 -2.84
CA LEU A 51 13.38 -4.00 -4.17
C LEU A 51 13.90 -4.93 -5.28
N GLN A 52 15.14 -5.38 -5.17
CA GLN A 52 15.75 -6.28 -6.15
C GLN A 52 14.98 -7.61 -6.22
N ALA A 53 14.57 -8.15 -5.06
CA ALA A 53 13.81 -9.38 -4.97
C ALA A 53 12.44 -9.28 -5.66
N VAL A 54 11.77 -8.12 -5.61
CA VAL A 54 10.42 -7.92 -6.17
C VAL A 54 10.36 -7.07 -7.44
N ALA A 55 11.50 -6.80 -8.07
CA ALA A 55 11.58 -5.89 -9.23
C ALA A 55 10.69 -6.34 -10.40
N ARG A 56 10.54 -7.66 -10.61
CA ARG A 56 9.64 -8.21 -11.64
C ARG A 56 8.17 -7.98 -11.28
N GLN A 57 7.82 -8.25 -10.03
CA GLN A 57 6.47 -8.16 -9.48
C GLN A 57 5.98 -6.71 -9.47
N ILE A 58 6.87 -5.76 -9.18
CA ILE A 58 6.59 -4.31 -9.32
C ILE A 58 6.18 -3.99 -10.76
N ARG A 59 6.96 -4.42 -11.76
CA ARG A 59 6.64 -4.17 -13.17
C ARG A 59 5.30 -4.78 -13.57
N GLU A 60 5.04 -6.02 -13.15
CA GLU A 60 3.78 -6.71 -13.43
C GLU A 60 2.57 -5.99 -12.80
N LEU A 61 2.68 -5.58 -11.54
CA LEU A 61 1.61 -4.85 -10.86
C LEU A 61 1.39 -3.47 -11.49
N ARG A 62 2.46 -2.75 -11.86
CA ARG A 62 2.33 -1.47 -12.56
C ARG A 62 1.61 -1.62 -13.89
N VAL A 63 1.92 -2.65 -14.69
CA VAL A 63 1.18 -2.93 -15.94
C VAL A 63 -0.31 -3.16 -15.65
N VAL A 64 -0.67 -3.86 -14.57
CA VAL A 64 -2.07 -4.06 -14.17
C VAL A 64 -2.74 -2.73 -13.81
N LEU A 65 -2.06 -1.86 -13.06
CA LEU A 65 -2.57 -0.54 -12.67
C LEU A 65 -2.74 0.39 -13.88
N GLU A 66 -1.77 0.39 -14.80
CA GLU A 66 -1.81 1.16 -16.07
C GLU A 66 -2.94 0.68 -16.98
N GLN A 67 -3.15 -0.65 -17.08
CA GLN A 67 -4.24 -1.22 -17.86
C GLN A 67 -5.61 -0.82 -17.31
N GLN A 68 -5.77 -0.74 -15.99
CA GLN A 68 -7.01 -0.23 -15.40
C GLN A 68 -7.24 1.24 -15.71
N GLU A 69 -6.20 2.06 -15.64
CA GLU A 69 -6.30 3.47 -16.03
C GLU A 69 -6.60 3.66 -17.53
N ALA A 70 -6.04 2.81 -18.40
CA ALA A 70 -6.30 2.86 -19.83
C ALA A 70 -7.76 2.50 -20.16
N LYS A 71 -8.32 1.46 -19.51
CA LYS A 71 -9.72 1.05 -19.67
C LYS A 71 -10.71 2.15 -19.30
N ASP A 72 -10.43 2.92 -18.25
CA ASP A 72 -11.25 4.10 -17.89
C ASP A 72 -11.31 5.14 -19.03
N ARG A 73 -10.31 5.17 -19.91
CA ARG A 73 -10.14 6.15 -20.99
C ARG A 73 -10.46 5.58 -22.39
N GLU A 74 -10.80 4.30 -22.52
CA GLU A 74 -11.07 3.69 -23.83
C GLU A 74 -12.39 4.19 -24.43
N ARG A 75 -12.32 4.64 -25.69
CA ARG A 75 -13.49 5.05 -26.48
C ARG A 75 -14.08 3.82 -27.14
N GLU A 76 -15.36 3.57 -26.89
CA GLU A 76 -16.09 2.47 -27.49
C GLU A 76 -16.78 2.89 -28.78
N TRP A 77 -17.01 1.91 -29.65
CA TRP A 77 -17.86 2.09 -30.82
C TRP A 77 -19.32 1.98 -30.38
N ILE A 78 -19.99 3.12 -30.28
CA ILE A 78 -21.43 3.14 -30.01
C ILE A 78 -22.15 2.95 -31.34
N ALA A 79 -22.90 1.85 -31.46
CA ALA A 79 -23.73 1.52 -32.62
C ALA A 79 -25.04 2.34 -32.63
N HIS A 80 -25.88 2.13 -33.64
CA HIS A 80 -27.22 2.73 -33.76
C HIS A 80 -27.21 4.27 -33.80
N GLN A 81 -26.19 4.84 -34.41
CA GLN A 81 -26.08 6.28 -34.61
C GLN A 81 -26.68 6.68 -35.95
N ALA A 82 -27.27 7.87 -36.01
CA ALA A 82 -27.79 8.44 -37.25
C ALA A 82 -26.68 8.99 -38.17
N THR A 83 -25.46 9.11 -37.64
CA THR A 83 -24.29 9.70 -38.30
C THR A 83 -23.02 9.06 -37.75
N GLY A 84 -21.96 8.94 -38.54
CA GLY A 84 -20.70 8.31 -38.11
C GLY A 84 -20.08 7.46 -39.21
N GLU A 85 -19.26 6.49 -38.80
CA GLU A 85 -18.77 5.43 -39.68
C GLU A 85 -19.87 4.40 -39.90
N LEU A 86 -20.03 3.86 -41.11
CA LEU A 86 -21.05 2.85 -41.39
C LEU A 86 -20.74 1.57 -40.59
N ASP A 87 -21.76 1.00 -39.94
CA ASP A 87 -21.64 -0.30 -39.26
C ASP A 87 -21.88 -1.42 -40.26
N ASP A 88 -20.82 -2.13 -40.65
CA ASP A 88 -20.87 -3.22 -41.63
C ASP A 88 -21.87 -4.32 -41.24
N SER A 89 -22.15 -4.50 -39.93
CA SER A 89 -23.15 -5.46 -39.46
C SER A 89 -24.60 -5.06 -39.77
N ARG A 90 -24.83 -3.78 -40.11
CA ARG A 90 -26.15 -3.17 -40.38
C ARG A 90 -26.34 -2.74 -41.83
N LEU A 91 -25.48 -3.22 -42.74
CA LEU A 91 -25.59 -2.96 -44.18
C LEU A 91 -26.97 -3.34 -44.74
N VAL A 92 -27.53 -4.46 -44.30
CA VAL A 92 -28.86 -4.94 -44.73
C VAL A 92 -29.97 -3.99 -44.26
N ASP A 93 -29.89 -3.53 -43.01
CA ASP A 93 -30.86 -2.58 -42.41
C ASP A 93 -30.86 -1.24 -43.17
N GLY A 94 -29.68 -0.79 -43.61
CA GLY A 94 -29.54 0.44 -44.40
C GLY A 94 -30.23 0.37 -45.76
N VAL A 95 -30.21 -0.79 -46.41
CA VAL A 95 -30.93 -1.02 -47.68
C VAL A 95 -32.45 -0.98 -47.49
N THR A 96 -32.94 -1.30 -46.29
CA THR A 96 -34.37 -1.23 -45.94
C THR A 96 -34.84 0.15 -45.49
N GLY A 97 -33.94 1.15 -45.43
CA GLY A 97 -34.25 2.53 -45.09
C GLY A 97 -34.08 2.89 -43.61
N GLU A 98 -33.48 1.99 -42.80
CA GLU A 98 -33.14 2.29 -41.41
C GLU A 98 -32.06 3.36 -41.34
N LYS A 99 -32.24 4.36 -40.47
CA LYS A 99 -31.34 5.53 -40.37
C LYS A 99 -30.25 5.34 -39.32
N LEU A 100 -30.44 4.42 -38.37
CA LEU A 100 -29.52 4.15 -37.26
C LEU A 100 -28.52 3.04 -37.62
N ILE A 101 -27.78 3.23 -38.71
CA ILE A 101 -26.84 2.24 -39.28
C ILE A 101 -25.37 2.65 -39.12
N TYR A 102 -25.10 3.74 -38.42
CA TYR A 102 -23.75 4.24 -38.20
C TYR A 102 -23.28 3.92 -36.78
N ARG A 103 -21.96 3.92 -36.60
CA ARG A 103 -21.27 3.85 -35.32
C ARG A 103 -20.33 5.04 -35.15
N ARG A 104 -20.13 5.50 -33.93
CA ARG A 104 -19.18 6.56 -33.59
C ARG A 104 -18.25 6.12 -32.48
N ARG A 105 -16.98 6.52 -32.57
CA ARG A 105 -16.08 6.54 -31.42
C ARG A 105 -16.50 7.70 -30.52
N MET A 106 -17.24 7.39 -29.48
CA MET A 106 -17.53 8.34 -28.41
C MET A 106 -16.87 7.83 -27.13
N GLU A 107 -16.59 8.75 -26.21
CA GLU A 107 -16.46 8.35 -24.81
C GLU A 107 -17.83 7.77 -24.43
N PRO A 108 -17.91 6.49 -24.07
CA PRO A 108 -19.19 5.87 -23.79
C PRO A 108 -19.90 6.67 -22.71
N ASP A 109 -21.22 6.88 -22.87
CA ASP A 109 -22.08 7.30 -21.76
C ASP A 109 -22.23 6.05 -20.88
N VAL A 110 -21.15 5.71 -20.18
CA VAL A 110 -21.06 4.42 -19.52
C VAL A 110 -22.09 4.41 -18.38
N PRO A 111 -22.95 3.38 -18.29
CA PRO A 111 -23.74 3.18 -17.08
C PRO A 111 -22.84 3.28 -15.83
N MET A 112 -23.39 3.94 -14.81
CA MET A 112 -22.79 4.22 -13.51
C MET A 112 -21.96 3.00 -13.02
N GLY A 113 -20.62 3.08 -13.07
CA GLY A 113 -19.74 2.02 -12.55
C GLY A 113 -18.40 1.76 -13.27
N HIS A 114 -18.23 2.14 -14.54
CA HIS A 114 -16.99 1.75 -15.29
C HIS A 114 -15.97 2.86 -15.51
N GLN A 115 -16.27 4.09 -15.10
CA GLN A 115 -15.27 5.15 -15.01
C GLN A 115 -15.03 5.46 -13.55
N GLN A 116 -13.78 5.30 -13.12
CA GLN A 116 -13.39 5.73 -11.80
C GLN A 116 -13.50 7.26 -11.66
N LYS A 117 -14.47 7.73 -10.86
CA LYS A 117 -14.74 9.13 -10.52
C LYS A 117 -13.98 9.59 -9.28
N LYS A 118 -13.84 8.74 -8.26
CA LYS A 118 -13.11 9.02 -7.01
C LYS A 118 -11.95 8.07 -6.83
N PRO A 119 -10.85 8.49 -6.17
CA PRO A 119 -9.77 7.58 -5.84
C PRO A 119 -10.28 6.37 -5.05
N LYS A 120 -9.85 5.16 -5.41
CA LYS A 120 -10.12 3.95 -4.63
C LYS A 120 -9.32 4.01 -3.34
N ARG A 121 -9.89 3.53 -2.23
CA ARG A 121 -9.21 3.53 -0.93
C ARG A 121 -8.70 2.15 -0.58
N LEU A 122 -7.40 2.03 -0.35
CA LEU A 122 -6.72 0.77 -0.04
C LEU A 122 -6.12 0.83 1.37
N SER A 123 -6.38 -0.16 2.21
CA SER A 123 -5.67 -0.30 3.49
C SER A 123 -4.86 -1.59 3.52
N PHE A 124 -3.55 -1.44 3.68
CA PHE A 124 -2.64 -2.56 3.88
C PHE A 124 -2.36 -2.72 5.37
N VAL A 125 -2.89 -3.79 5.93
CA VAL A 125 -2.74 -4.17 7.34
C VAL A 125 -1.65 -5.21 7.41
N MET A 126 -0.57 -4.90 8.12
CA MET A 126 0.65 -5.69 8.16
C MET A 126 0.86 -6.27 9.54
N ASP A 127 1.09 -7.58 9.61
CA ASP A 127 1.53 -8.23 10.83
C ASP A 127 2.97 -7.79 11.15
N VAL A 128 3.13 -7.05 12.24
CA VAL A 128 4.43 -6.61 12.78
C VAL A 128 4.59 -7.17 14.20
N SER A 129 4.12 -8.39 14.42
CA SER A 129 4.25 -9.09 15.69
C SER A 129 5.68 -9.61 15.95
N ALA A 130 5.93 -10.06 17.18
CA ALA A 130 7.24 -10.58 17.56
C ALA A 130 7.61 -11.87 16.82
N SER A 131 6.63 -12.68 16.38
CA SER A 131 6.87 -13.90 15.60
C SER A 131 7.49 -13.57 14.25
N MET A 132 7.08 -12.46 13.63
CA MET A 132 7.64 -11.98 12.37
C MET A 132 9.15 -11.84 12.45
N TYR A 133 9.65 -11.15 13.47
CA TYR A 133 11.09 -10.95 13.66
C TYR A 133 11.81 -12.22 14.12
N ARG A 134 11.25 -12.94 15.11
CA ARG A 134 11.92 -14.09 15.75
C ARG A 134 12.08 -15.29 14.82
N PHE A 135 11.07 -15.60 14.03
CA PHE A 135 11.06 -16.77 13.14
C PHE A 135 11.52 -16.45 11.72
N ASN A 136 11.91 -15.20 11.43
CA ASN A 136 12.36 -14.84 10.09
C ASN A 136 13.55 -15.68 9.61
N GLY A 137 14.48 -16.03 10.49
CA GLY A 137 15.62 -16.88 10.14
C GLY A 137 15.24 -18.31 9.73
N GLU A 138 14.04 -18.77 10.09
CA GLU A 138 13.55 -20.12 9.78
C GLU A 138 12.76 -20.16 8.47
N ASP A 139 11.86 -19.20 8.27
CA ASP A 139 10.93 -19.23 7.14
C ASP A 139 10.91 -17.97 6.27
N GLY A 140 11.64 -16.90 6.61
CA GLY A 140 11.70 -15.67 5.83
C GLY A 140 10.41 -14.81 5.85
N ARG A 141 9.54 -14.97 6.86
CA ARG A 141 8.25 -14.26 6.91
C ARG A 141 8.38 -12.73 6.98
N LEU A 142 9.35 -12.19 7.73
CA LEU A 142 9.61 -10.75 7.76
C LEU A 142 10.15 -10.27 6.42
N ASP A 143 11.03 -11.04 5.78
CA ASP A 143 11.58 -10.70 4.47
C ASP A 143 10.47 -10.65 3.39
N ARG A 144 9.52 -11.58 3.43
CA ARG A 144 8.35 -11.53 2.53
C ARG A 144 7.46 -10.33 2.82
N MET A 145 7.27 -9.96 4.09
CA MET A 145 6.52 -8.75 4.43
C MET A 145 7.23 -7.49 3.92
N THR A 146 8.54 -7.35 4.11
CA THR A 146 9.30 -6.19 3.62
C THR A 146 9.29 -6.12 2.09
N GLN A 147 9.44 -7.25 1.41
CA GLN A 147 9.28 -7.38 -0.05
C GLN A 147 7.87 -6.96 -0.51
N ALA A 148 6.80 -7.39 0.17
CA ALA A 148 5.43 -6.98 -0.13
C ALA A 148 5.25 -5.46 0.01
N VAL A 149 5.76 -4.87 1.09
CA VAL A 149 5.69 -3.41 1.34
C VAL A 149 6.49 -2.64 0.29
N ALA A 150 7.69 -3.09 -0.07
CA ALA A 150 8.48 -2.49 -1.15
C ALA A 150 7.72 -2.51 -2.47
N MET A 151 7.12 -3.66 -2.80
CA MET A 151 6.30 -3.82 -4.00
C MET A 151 5.11 -2.85 -4.02
N ILE A 152 4.39 -2.70 -2.90
CA ILE A 152 3.25 -1.79 -2.77
C ILE A 152 3.68 -0.33 -2.97
N MET A 153 4.70 0.12 -2.25
CA MET A 153 5.18 1.51 -2.32
C MET A 153 5.66 1.90 -3.73
N GLU A 154 6.38 0.99 -4.40
CA GLU A 154 6.91 1.24 -5.74
C GLU A 154 5.85 1.11 -6.84
N SER A 155 4.88 0.21 -6.68
CA SER A 155 3.86 -0.01 -7.71
C SER A 155 2.82 1.11 -7.73
N LEU A 156 2.51 1.69 -6.57
CA LEU A 156 1.53 2.78 -6.44
C LEU A 156 2.11 4.17 -6.71
N GLU A 157 3.44 4.29 -6.86
CA GLU A 157 4.07 5.57 -7.19
C GLU A 157 3.58 6.13 -8.53
N GLY A 158 3.01 7.33 -8.47
CA GLY A 158 2.46 8.04 -9.63
C GLY A 158 0.97 7.77 -9.89
N PHE A 159 0.32 6.98 -9.03
CA PHE A 159 -1.12 6.71 -9.13
C PHE A 159 -1.95 7.37 -8.02
N ASP A 160 -1.45 8.43 -7.37
CA ASP A 160 -2.13 9.13 -6.26
C ASP A 160 -3.51 9.69 -6.65
N HIS A 161 -3.74 10.00 -7.94
CA HIS A 161 -5.03 10.44 -8.47
C HIS A 161 -6.07 9.31 -8.57
N LYS A 162 -5.62 8.05 -8.57
CA LYS A 162 -6.47 6.87 -8.69
C LYS A 162 -6.55 6.08 -7.38
N TYR A 163 -5.52 6.11 -6.54
CA TYR A 163 -5.49 5.33 -5.31
C TYR A 163 -5.06 6.19 -4.14
N GLN A 164 -5.90 6.22 -3.11
CA GLN A 164 -5.50 6.65 -1.78
C GLN A 164 -5.24 5.42 -0.95
N TRP A 165 -4.07 5.33 -0.32
CA TRP A 165 -3.68 4.14 0.42
C TRP A 165 -2.96 4.48 1.71
N ASN A 166 -2.96 3.53 2.63
CA ASN A 166 -2.26 3.61 3.90
C ASN A 166 -1.63 2.25 4.24
N ILE A 167 -0.61 2.26 5.11
CA ILE A 167 0.01 1.06 5.68
C ILE A 167 -0.10 1.19 7.20
N VAL A 168 -0.73 0.20 7.82
CA VAL A 168 -0.86 0.09 9.27
C VAL A 168 -0.37 -1.27 9.73
N GLY A 169 0.30 -1.31 10.87
CA GLY A 169 0.72 -2.54 11.53
C GLY A 169 -0.22 -2.95 12.65
N HIS A 170 -0.23 -4.24 12.97
CA HIS A 170 -0.76 -4.76 14.22
C HIS A 170 0.25 -5.68 14.89
N SER A 171 0.20 -5.75 16.22
CA SER A 171 1.05 -6.61 17.04
C SER A 171 0.44 -6.81 18.43
N GLY A 172 1.15 -7.47 19.34
CA GLY A 172 0.78 -7.49 20.76
C GLY A 172 0.79 -6.10 21.43
N ASN A 173 1.40 -5.07 20.82
CA ASN A 173 1.37 -3.70 21.34
C ASN A 173 0.06 -2.96 21.01
N GLY A 174 -0.72 -3.46 20.03
CA GLY A 174 -2.00 -2.87 19.65
C GLY A 174 -2.36 -3.06 18.17
N PRO A 175 -3.61 -2.74 17.80
CA PRO A 175 -4.18 -3.01 16.48
C PRO A 175 -3.82 -1.99 15.40
N GLU A 176 -3.25 -0.84 15.77
CA GLU A 176 -3.01 0.29 14.86
C GLU A 176 -1.65 0.94 15.11
N ILE A 177 -0.65 0.53 14.35
CA ILE A 177 0.66 1.19 14.26
C ILE A 177 0.73 1.86 12.89
N SER A 178 0.57 3.18 12.81
CA SER A 178 0.57 3.88 11.52
C SER A 178 1.98 4.02 10.96
N PHE A 179 2.20 3.55 9.72
CA PHE A 179 3.47 3.71 9.00
C PHE A 179 3.33 4.64 7.79
N VAL A 180 2.20 4.57 7.09
CA VAL A 180 1.84 5.49 6.01
C VAL A 180 0.38 5.86 6.18
N GLU A 181 0.08 7.15 6.19
CA GLU A 181 -1.30 7.66 6.26
C GLU A 181 -1.88 7.92 4.87
N PHE A 182 -3.21 7.93 4.76
CA PHE A 182 -3.89 8.30 3.53
C PHE A 182 -3.45 9.70 3.06
N GLY A 183 -3.00 9.79 1.80
CA GLY A 183 -2.51 11.05 1.21
C GLY A 183 -1.08 11.44 1.62
N GLN A 184 -0.41 10.62 2.44
CA GLN A 184 0.98 10.82 2.89
C GLN A 184 1.90 9.71 2.36
N ALA A 185 1.70 9.31 1.10
CA ALA A 185 2.55 8.31 0.46
C ALA A 185 4.04 8.75 0.48
N PRO A 186 4.98 7.87 0.88
CA PRO A 186 6.39 8.20 1.00
C PRO A 186 6.96 8.58 -0.38
N ARG A 187 7.54 9.78 -0.44
CA ARG A 187 8.11 10.36 -1.65
C ARG A 187 9.59 10.05 -1.73
N GLY A 188 9.95 9.27 -2.74
CA GLY A 188 11.33 8.90 -3.01
C GLY A 188 11.88 7.85 -2.06
N ARG A 189 13.06 7.36 -2.42
CA ARG A 189 13.67 6.16 -1.85
C ARG A 189 13.92 6.22 -0.34
N VAL A 190 14.42 7.34 0.17
CA VAL A 190 14.76 7.48 1.61
C VAL A 190 13.53 7.34 2.50
N GLN A 191 12.41 7.96 2.12
CA GLN A 191 11.18 7.86 2.91
C GLN A 191 10.61 6.43 2.91
N ARG A 192 10.70 5.73 1.77
CA ARG A 192 10.28 4.33 1.65
C ARG A 192 11.14 3.39 2.49
N ALA A 193 12.46 3.59 2.47
CA ALA A 193 13.39 2.88 3.33
C ALA A 193 13.09 3.12 4.82
N GLN A 194 12.77 4.35 5.21
CA GLN A 194 12.36 4.67 6.59
C GLN A 194 11.08 3.95 7.03
N VAL A 195 10.05 3.92 6.17
CA VAL A 195 8.81 3.17 6.44
C VAL A 195 9.12 1.70 6.71
N MET A 196 9.94 1.08 5.87
CA MET A 196 10.35 -0.33 6.06
C MET A 196 11.14 -0.53 7.36
N ALA A 197 12.12 0.33 7.63
CA ALA A 197 12.93 0.25 8.84
C ALA A 197 12.07 0.41 10.12
N GLN A 198 11.06 1.28 10.09
CA GLN A 198 10.09 1.42 11.18
C GLN A 198 9.29 0.14 11.40
N MET A 199 8.85 -0.54 10.32
CA MET A 199 8.12 -1.81 10.42
C MET A 199 8.98 -2.95 10.98
N ILE A 200 10.24 -3.06 10.54
CA ILE A 200 11.20 -4.03 11.07
C ILE A 200 11.43 -3.77 12.57
N SER A 201 11.68 -2.52 12.93
CA SER A 201 11.88 -2.10 14.32
C SER A 201 10.65 -2.39 15.19
N ALA A 202 9.45 -2.09 14.71
CA ALA A 202 8.20 -2.40 15.40
C ALA A 202 8.04 -3.90 15.67
N SER A 203 8.40 -4.74 14.70
CA SER A 203 8.37 -6.20 14.85
C SER A 203 9.39 -6.71 15.87
N ALA A 204 10.58 -6.11 15.90
CA ALA A 204 11.65 -6.50 16.82
C ALA A 204 11.32 -6.21 18.30
N ILE A 205 10.56 -5.13 18.58
CA ILE A 205 10.20 -4.70 19.94
C ILE A 205 8.76 -5.05 20.33
N ALA A 206 8.03 -5.76 19.48
CA ALA A 206 6.64 -6.10 19.73
C ALA A 206 6.47 -6.98 20.99
N ALA A 207 5.48 -6.66 21.81
CA ALA A 207 5.05 -7.56 22.88
C ALA A 207 4.39 -8.82 22.31
N SER A 208 4.35 -9.88 23.12
CA SER A 208 3.55 -11.07 22.82
C SER A 208 2.06 -10.74 22.84
N GLY A 209 1.32 -11.24 21.88
CA GLY A 209 -0.13 -11.06 21.78
C GLY A 209 -0.53 -10.89 20.33
N ASP A 210 -1.84 -10.87 20.09
CA ASP A 210 -2.42 -10.68 18.77
C ASP A 210 -3.56 -9.66 18.87
N SER A 211 -3.66 -8.82 17.85
CA SER A 211 -4.70 -7.80 17.70
C SER A 211 -5.23 -7.76 16.26
N THR A 212 -5.11 -8.88 15.54
CA THR A 212 -5.46 -9.04 14.13
C THR A 212 -6.93 -8.71 13.89
N ILE A 213 -7.82 -9.18 14.75
CA ILE A 213 -9.27 -8.95 14.60
C ILE A 213 -9.60 -7.47 14.76
N GLU A 214 -9.10 -6.84 15.80
CA GLU A 214 -9.27 -5.42 16.07
C GLU A 214 -8.66 -4.56 14.95
N ALA A 215 -7.50 -4.96 14.42
CA ALA A 215 -6.82 -4.29 13.31
C ALA A 215 -7.64 -4.34 12.01
N ILE A 216 -8.24 -5.50 11.70
CA ILE A 216 -9.13 -5.65 10.54
C ILE A 216 -10.36 -4.75 10.69
N GLU A 217 -11.02 -4.78 11.85
CA GLU A 217 -12.20 -3.96 12.10
C GLU A 217 -11.87 -2.46 12.03
N ALA A 218 -10.73 -2.05 12.56
CA ALA A 218 -10.24 -0.67 12.46
C ALA A 218 -9.93 -0.28 11.01
N ALA A 219 -9.31 -1.16 10.24
CA ALA A 219 -9.01 -0.93 8.82
C ALA A 219 -10.26 -0.80 7.97
N VAL A 220 -11.25 -1.67 8.17
CA VAL A 220 -12.56 -1.60 7.49
C VAL A 220 -13.25 -0.27 7.78
N LYS A 221 -13.30 0.15 9.05
CA LYS A 221 -13.88 1.45 9.43
C LYS A 221 -13.11 2.63 8.83
N ARG A 222 -11.77 2.57 8.84
CA ARG A 222 -10.90 3.64 8.37
C ARG A 222 -10.94 3.81 6.86
N VAL A 223 -10.98 2.72 6.10
CA VAL A 223 -11.05 2.77 4.63
C VAL A 223 -12.41 3.32 4.18
N ALA A 224 -13.50 2.99 4.89
CA ALA A 224 -14.86 3.45 4.60
C ALA A 224 -15.17 4.88 5.11
N SER A 225 -14.25 5.55 5.80
CA SER A 225 -14.51 6.83 6.49
C SER A 225 -14.69 8.05 5.57
N GLN A 226 -14.34 7.93 4.30
CA GLN A 226 -14.41 8.98 3.28
C GLN A 226 -14.89 8.35 1.99
N GLU A 227 -15.64 9.10 1.18
CA GLU A 227 -16.20 8.58 -0.06
C GLU A 227 -15.12 8.21 -1.08
N ALA A 228 -15.22 7.00 -1.61
CA ALA A 228 -14.39 6.43 -2.66
C ALA A 228 -15.26 5.57 -3.58
N ASP A 229 -14.76 5.27 -4.77
CA ASP A 229 -15.45 4.37 -5.69
C ASP A 229 -15.37 2.91 -5.23
N ASP A 230 -14.27 2.53 -4.59
CA ASP A 230 -14.04 1.20 -4.05
C ASP A 230 -13.27 1.29 -2.73
N TYR A 231 -13.52 0.31 -1.85
CA TYR A 231 -12.85 0.17 -0.56
C TYR A 231 -12.23 -1.22 -0.44
N LEU A 232 -10.91 -1.29 -0.30
CA LEU A 232 -10.19 -2.56 -0.23
C LEU A 232 -9.32 -2.63 1.02
N VAL A 233 -9.32 -3.78 1.68
CA VAL A 233 -8.45 -4.08 2.82
C VAL A 233 -7.67 -5.35 2.54
N PHE A 234 -6.35 -5.26 2.66
CA PHE A 234 -5.42 -6.37 2.48
C PHE A 234 -4.73 -6.62 3.82
N VAL A 235 -4.96 -7.80 4.40
CA VAL A 235 -4.38 -8.19 5.68
C VAL A 235 -3.27 -9.18 5.42
N VAL A 236 -2.02 -8.82 5.72
CA VAL A 236 -0.85 -9.68 5.55
C VAL A 236 -0.48 -10.25 6.91
N SER A 237 -0.55 -11.58 7.07
CA SER A 237 -0.34 -12.26 8.35
C SER A 237 0.52 -13.52 8.21
N ASP A 238 1.23 -13.88 9.28
CA ASP A 238 1.98 -15.14 9.36
C ASP A 238 1.10 -16.40 9.52
N ALA A 239 -0.22 -16.24 9.57
CA ALA A 239 -1.24 -17.28 9.73
C ALA A 239 -1.27 -17.98 11.11
N ASN A 240 -0.43 -17.56 12.07
CA ASN A 240 -0.38 -18.14 13.41
C ASN A 240 -1.49 -17.59 14.33
N LEU A 241 -2.73 -17.64 13.86
CA LEU A 241 -3.89 -17.06 14.54
C LEU A 241 -4.46 -18.01 15.62
N GLY A 242 -4.30 -19.32 15.42
CA GLY A 242 -4.80 -20.35 16.34
C GLY A 242 -4.15 -20.29 17.71
N GLY A 243 -2.85 -19.94 17.79
CA GLY A 243 -2.11 -19.79 19.04
C GLY A 243 -2.67 -18.69 19.97
N TYR A 244 -3.44 -17.75 19.41
CA TYR A 244 -4.06 -16.64 20.13
C TYR A 244 -5.59 -16.80 20.29
N GLY A 245 -6.12 -17.98 19.96
CA GLY A 245 -7.56 -18.26 20.06
C GLY A 245 -8.40 -17.61 18.97
N ILE A 246 -7.79 -17.13 17.89
CA ILE A 246 -8.52 -16.57 16.75
C ILE A 246 -8.99 -17.70 15.86
N THR A 247 -10.31 -17.79 15.75
CA THR A 247 -10.96 -18.81 14.93
C THR A 247 -11.18 -18.31 13.49
N PRO A 248 -11.29 -19.21 12.50
CA PRO A 248 -11.63 -18.82 11.14
C PRO A 248 -12.96 -18.05 11.03
N GLU A 249 -13.92 -18.33 11.91
CA GLU A 249 -15.20 -17.65 11.97
C GLU A 249 -15.07 -16.19 12.43
N MET A 250 -14.19 -15.93 13.41
CA MET A 250 -13.88 -14.56 13.83
C MET A 250 -13.25 -13.79 12.67
N LEU A 251 -12.27 -14.39 11.97
CA LEU A 251 -11.63 -13.76 10.83
C LEU A 251 -12.62 -13.51 9.68
N ARG A 252 -13.48 -14.48 9.38
CA ARG A 252 -14.57 -14.33 8.41
C ARG A 252 -15.44 -13.13 8.74
N ARG A 253 -15.93 -13.05 9.98
CA ARG A 253 -16.82 -11.98 10.45
C ARG A 253 -16.16 -10.61 10.30
N SER A 254 -14.89 -10.47 10.66
CA SER A 254 -14.18 -9.19 10.58
C SER A 254 -13.90 -8.78 9.14
N LEU A 255 -13.50 -9.72 8.27
CA LEU A 255 -13.31 -9.45 6.84
C LEU A 255 -14.63 -9.07 6.14
N THR A 256 -15.78 -9.63 6.56
CA THR A 256 -17.09 -9.34 5.97
C THR A 256 -17.92 -8.35 6.80
N SER A 257 -17.30 -7.55 7.65
CA SER A 257 -18.01 -6.68 8.60
C SER A 257 -18.74 -5.50 7.94
N ASP A 258 -18.28 -5.07 6.76
CA ASP A 258 -18.94 -4.07 5.93
C ASP A 258 -19.10 -4.60 4.49
N ALA A 259 -20.31 -4.53 3.96
CA ALA A 259 -20.63 -5.00 2.61
C ALA A 259 -20.00 -4.14 1.50
N LYS A 260 -19.67 -2.88 1.80
CA LYS A 260 -18.99 -1.97 0.85
C LYS A 260 -17.49 -2.25 0.75
N VAL A 261 -16.92 -3.01 1.68
CA VAL A 261 -15.48 -3.22 1.79
C VAL A 261 -15.09 -4.61 1.31
N THR A 262 -14.24 -4.66 0.29
CA THR A 262 -13.60 -5.89 -0.16
C THR A 262 -12.34 -6.14 0.68
N ALA A 263 -12.49 -6.92 1.75
CA ALA A 263 -11.37 -7.32 2.60
C ALA A 263 -10.92 -8.76 2.33
N CYS A 264 -9.61 -8.98 2.31
CA CYS A 264 -9.00 -10.31 2.21
C CYS A 264 -7.77 -10.45 3.12
N ALA A 265 -7.48 -11.69 3.51
CA ALA A 265 -6.28 -12.08 4.23
C ALA A 265 -5.30 -12.79 3.27
N ILE A 266 -4.02 -12.44 3.39
CA ILE A 266 -2.89 -12.93 2.63
C ILE A 266 -1.92 -13.53 3.64
N PHE A 267 -1.85 -14.85 3.65
CA PHE A 267 -1.03 -15.62 4.58
C PHE A 267 0.34 -15.87 3.99
N ILE A 268 1.37 -15.31 4.61
CA ILE A 268 2.75 -15.31 4.09
C ILE A 268 3.68 -16.28 4.83
N ALA A 269 3.17 -17.02 5.80
CA ALA A 269 3.90 -18.07 6.50
C ALA A 269 2.96 -19.24 6.83
N GLU A 270 3.45 -20.20 7.61
CA GLU A 270 2.72 -21.35 8.16
C GLU A 270 1.72 -22.00 7.19
N ARG A 271 2.25 -22.66 6.14
CA ARG A 271 1.49 -23.24 5.03
C ARG A 271 0.21 -23.97 5.46
N ASP A 272 0.32 -24.92 6.38
CA ASP A 272 -0.81 -25.78 6.74
C ASP A 272 -1.92 -24.98 7.44
N ALA A 273 -1.55 -24.03 8.30
CA ALA A 273 -2.48 -23.10 8.94
C ALA A 273 -3.11 -22.17 7.90
N ALA A 274 -2.32 -21.64 6.98
CA ALA A 274 -2.76 -20.77 5.90
C ALA A 274 -3.78 -21.47 4.96
N GLU A 275 -3.53 -22.72 4.60
CA GLU A 275 -4.42 -23.54 3.75
C GLU A 275 -5.74 -23.85 4.48
N MET A 276 -5.68 -24.21 5.77
CA MET A 276 -6.86 -24.43 6.60
C MET A 276 -7.71 -23.16 6.73
N LEU A 277 -7.08 -22.01 7.05
CA LEU A 277 -7.76 -20.73 7.18
C LEU A 277 -8.39 -20.31 5.85
N THR A 278 -7.66 -20.45 4.75
CA THR A 278 -8.15 -20.11 3.41
C THR A 278 -9.38 -20.94 3.02
N THR A 279 -9.39 -22.23 3.38
CA THR A 279 -10.54 -23.14 3.12
C THR A 279 -11.79 -22.74 3.92
N ALA A 280 -11.60 -22.21 5.13
CA ALA A 280 -12.69 -21.79 5.99
C ALA A 280 -13.23 -20.38 5.67
N LEU A 281 -12.48 -19.58 4.91
CA LEU A 281 -12.87 -18.24 4.48
C LEU A 281 -13.72 -18.27 3.21
N PRO A 282 -14.61 -17.28 2.99
CA PRO A 282 -15.34 -17.14 1.74
C PRO A 282 -14.39 -17.03 0.54
N ALA A 283 -14.85 -17.51 -0.62
CA ALA A 283 -14.05 -17.53 -1.84
C ALA A 283 -13.37 -16.17 -2.13
N GLY A 284 -12.05 -16.23 -2.33
CA GLY A 284 -11.18 -15.09 -2.60
C GLY A 284 -10.94 -14.14 -1.41
N ARG A 285 -11.39 -14.47 -0.20
CA ARG A 285 -11.07 -13.69 1.02
C ARG A 285 -9.89 -14.24 1.82
N GLY A 286 -9.40 -15.43 1.50
CA GLY A 286 -8.14 -15.98 2.00
C GLY A 286 -7.22 -16.33 0.84
N HIS A 287 -5.93 -16.05 0.98
CA HIS A 287 -4.91 -16.32 -0.03
C HIS A 287 -3.63 -16.82 0.64
N VAL A 288 -3.06 -17.91 0.11
CA VAL A 288 -1.76 -18.42 0.56
C VAL A 288 -0.66 -17.86 -0.34
N CYS A 289 0.25 -17.07 0.24
CA CYS A 289 1.30 -16.32 -0.44
C CYS A 289 2.67 -16.58 0.22
N LEU A 290 3.12 -17.83 0.18
CA LEU A 290 4.46 -18.21 0.66
C LEU A 290 5.57 -17.82 -0.34
N ASP A 291 5.16 -17.40 -1.52
CA ASP A 291 6.01 -16.85 -2.56
C ASP A 291 5.45 -15.48 -2.95
N VAL A 292 6.26 -14.43 -2.73
CA VAL A 292 5.92 -13.03 -3.07
C VAL A 292 5.62 -12.84 -4.54
N GLU A 293 6.06 -13.76 -5.41
CA GLU A 293 5.67 -13.75 -6.83
C GLU A 293 4.15 -13.84 -7.04
N ARG A 294 3.41 -14.40 -6.09
CA ARG A 294 1.95 -14.52 -6.18
C ARG A 294 1.22 -13.23 -5.77
N LEU A 295 1.88 -12.30 -5.09
CA LEU A 295 1.24 -11.11 -4.55
C LEU A 295 0.61 -10.21 -5.64
N PRO A 296 1.27 -9.91 -6.78
CA PRO A 296 0.62 -9.18 -7.89
C PRO A 296 -0.64 -9.85 -8.41
N ILE A 297 -0.64 -11.19 -8.48
CA ILE A 297 -1.79 -11.98 -8.96
C ILE A 297 -2.96 -11.82 -7.98
N ILE A 298 -2.69 -11.96 -6.67
CA ILE A 298 -3.70 -11.78 -5.62
C ILE A 298 -4.29 -10.37 -5.67
N LEU A 299 -3.46 -9.32 -5.77
CA LEU A 299 -3.97 -7.95 -5.88
C LEU A 299 -4.85 -7.78 -7.12
N LYS A 300 -4.42 -8.31 -8.27
CA LYS A 300 -5.20 -8.25 -9.52
C LYS A 300 -6.56 -8.93 -9.36
N GLU A 301 -6.61 -10.11 -8.76
CA GLU A 301 -7.86 -10.84 -8.49
C GLU A 301 -8.79 -10.05 -7.57
N VAL A 302 -8.24 -9.44 -6.52
CA VAL A 302 -9.01 -8.65 -5.56
C VAL A 302 -9.52 -7.34 -6.21
N PHE A 303 -8.71 -6.66 -7.02
CA PHE A 303 -9.15 -5.48 -7.78
C PHE A 303 -10.25 -5.82 -8.79
N ALA A 304 -10.11 -6.93 -9.51
CA ALA A 304 -11.12 -7.38 -10.47
C ALA A 304 -12.46 -7.68 -9.78
N ARG A 305 -12.44 -8.21 -8.56
CA ARG A 305 -13.66 -8.50 -7.78
C ARG A 305 -14.33 -7.26 -7.25
N SER A 306 -13.57 -6.27 -6.76
CA SER A 306 -14.15 -5.00 -6.30
C SER A 306 -14.94 -4.35 -7.43
N ALA A 307 -14.42 -4.36 -8.66
CA ALA A 307 -15.08 -3.78 -9.82
C ALA A 307 -16.41 -4.46 -10.21
N VAL A 308 -16.67 -5.70 -9.76
CA VAL A 308 -17.91 -6.45 -10.05
C VAL A 308 -18.93 -6.33 -8.91
N SER A 309 -18.48 -5.95 -7.72
CA SER A 309 -19.33 -5.84 -6.52
C SER A 309 -19.90 -4.44 -6.29
N SER A 310 -19.56 -3.50 -7.17
CA SER A 310 -19.93 -2.07 -7.14
C SER A 310 -21.11 -1.76 -8.06
#